data_AF-A0A8E0M1N4-F1
#
_entry.id   AF-A0A8E0M1N4-F1
#
_cell.length_a   1.000
_cell.length_b   1.000
_cell.length_c   1.000
_cell.angle_alpha   90.00
_cell.angle_beta   90.00
_cell.angle_gamma   90.00
#
_symmetry.space_group_name_H-M   'P 1'
#
loop_
_entity.id
_entity.type
_entity.pdbx_description
1 polymer ?
#
loop_
_entity_poly.entity_id
_entity_poly.type
_entity_poly.pdbx_seq_one_letter_code
_entity_poly.pdbx_strand_id
1 'polypeptide(L)'
;MSQIILLIAALFFFTRHVFRFERISRLTLVIIPAYTLVTGILLVSHKRPTFLALGVTILIGAILGWFQTTGLKIHVSQKHDVNGLPIIEIRHGWQYLVGWIVIF
;
A
#
# COMPACT_ATOMS: atom_id res chain seq x y z
N MET A 1 5.31 -21.57 21.36
CA MET A 1 4.29 -22.09 20.40
C MET A 1 3.09 -21.16 20.22
N SER A 2 2.55 -20.55 21.28
CA SER A 2 1.43 -19.58 21.20
C SER A 2 1.71 -18.37 20.29
N GLN A 3 2.92 -17.81 20.32
CA GLN A 3 3.30 -16.65 19.49
C GLN A 3 3.27 -16.95 17.99
N ILE A 4 3.69 -18.14 17.57
CA ILE A 4 3.69 -18.56 16.16
C ILE A 4 2.25 -18.71 15.66
N ILE A 5 1.36 -19.26 16.50
CA ILE A 5 -0.07 -19.42 16.19
C ILE A 5 -0.75 -18.06 16.03
N LEU A 6 -0.45 -17.10 16.93
CA LEU A 6 -0.95 -15.72 16.84
C LEU A 6 -0.45 -15.04 15.57
N LEU A 7 0.81 -15.25 15.20
CA LEU A 7 1.42 -14.65 14.02
C LEU A 7 0.79 -15.21 12.73
N ILE A 8 0.56 -16.52 12.66
CA ILE A 8 -0.15 -17.17 11.55
C ILE A 8 -1.61 -16.68 11.48
N ALA A 9 -2.31 -16.58 12.61
CA ALA A 9 -3.68 -16.08 12.65
C ALA A 9 -3.78 -14.61 12.21
N ALA A 10 -2.84 -13.77 12.66
CA ALA A 10 -2.73 -12.37 12.26
C ALA A 10 -2.45 -12.23 10.76
N LEU A 11 -1.49 -13.01 10.23
CA LEU A 11 -1.22 -13.09 8.79
C LEU A 11 -2.48 -13.51 8.04
N PHE A 12 -3.16 -14.57 8.47
CA PHE A 12 -4.36 -15.06 7.79
C PHE A 12 -5.48 -14.02 7.78
N PHE A 13 -5.72 -13.35 8.91
CA PHE A 13 -6.73 -12.29 9.02
C PHE A 13 -6.39 -11.08 8.14
N PHE A 14 -5.14 -10.62 8.19
CA PHE A 14 -4.65 -9.50 7.39
C PHE A 14 -4.74 -9.79 5.89
N THR A 15 -4.25 -10.96 5.47
CA THR A 15 -4.27 -11.40 4.06
C THR A 15 -5.71 -11.47 3.54
N ARG A 16 -6.66 -11.95 4.35
CA ARG A 16 -8.07 -12.07 3.96
C ARG A 16 -8.76 -10.71 3.79
N HIS A 17 -8.35 -9.70 4.55
CA HIS A 17 -8.84 -8.33 4.41
C HIS A 17 -8.30 -7.64 3.15
N VAL A 18 -7.02 -7.84 2.82
CA VAL A 18 -6.37 -7.27 1.61
C VAL A 18 -7.09 -7.65 0.31
N PHE A 19 -7.70 -8.84 0.26
CA PHE A 19 -8.41 -9.33 -0.93
C PHE A 19 -9.87 -8.89 -1.03
N ARG A 20 -10.41 -8.14 -0.07
CA ARG A 20 -11.78 -7.62 -0.14
C ARG A 20 -11.80 -6.26 -0.84
N PHE A 21 -12.90 -5.97 -1.52
CA PHE A 21 -13.16 -4.65 -2.06
C PHE A 21 -13.38 -3.70 -0.89
N GLU A 22 -12.42 -2.81 -0.67
CA GLU A 22 -12.50 -1.85 0.41
C GLU A 22 -12.76 -0.45 -0.17
N ARG A 23 -13.70 0.25 0.45
CA ARG A 23 -14.07 1.61 0.04
C ARG A 23 -12.97 2.54 0.52
N ILE A 24 -12.13 3.02 -0.41
CA ILE A 24 -11.04 3.90 -0.04
C ILE A 24 -11.59 5.32 0.12
N SER A 25 -11.40 5.89 1.32
CA SER A 25 -11.70 7.30 1.56
C SER A 25 -10.76 8.19 0.76
N ARG A 26 -11.29 9.25 0.14
CA ARG A 26 -10.52 10.24 -0.63
C ARG A 26 -9.43 10.91 0.22
N LEU A 27 -9.69 11.07 1.52
CA LEU A 27 -8.70 11.59 2.47
C LEU A 27 -7.52 10.64 2.64
N THR A 28 -7.78 9.34 2.75
CA THR A 28 -6.75 8.30 2.88
C THR A 28 -5.83 8.27 1.65
N LEU A 29 -6.40 8.46 0.45
CA LEU A 29 -5.64 8.56 -0.81
C LEU A 29 -4.66 9.75 -0.85
N VAL A 30 -4.91 10.82 -0.09
CA VAL A 30 -4.06 12.01 -0.06
C VAL A 30 -3.10 11.97 1.14
N ILE A 31 -3.60 11.61 2.32
CA ILE A 31 -2.85 11.64 3.57
C ILE A 31 -1.73 10.60 3.57
N ILE A 32 -1.98 9.37 3.08
CA ILE A 32 -0.95 8.32 3.10
C ILE A 32 0.27 8.70 2.23
N PRO A 33 0.10 9.11 0.96
CA PRO A 33 1.22 9.58 0.15
C PRO A 33 1.91 10.82 0.73
N ALA A 34 1.14 11.77 1.28
CA ALA A 34 1.72 12.97 1.87
C ALA A 34 2.58 12.66 3.11
N TYR A 35 2.08 11.82 4.02
CA TYR A 35 2.80 11.41 5.22
C TYR A 35 4.09 10.65 4.89
N THR A 36 4.02 9.71 3.94
CA THR A 36 5.18 8.92 3.49
C THR A 36 6.24 9.79 2.80
N LEU A 37 5.84 10.80 2.03
CA LEU A 37 6.77 11.78 1.46
C LEU A 37 7.48 12.60 2.54
N VAL A 38 6.73 13.15 3.50
CA VAL A 38 7.31 13.96 4.58
C VAL A 38 8.31 13.15 5.40
N THR A 39 7.93 11.94 5.81
CA THR A 39 8.81 11.05 6.58
C THR A 39 10.04 10.61 5.78
N GLY A 40 9.88 10.31 4.49
CA GLY A 40 10.99 10.02 3.59
C GLY A 40 12.00 11.18 3.51
N ILE A 41 11.53 12.41 3.32
CA ILE A 41 12.38 13.61 3.26
C ILE A 41 13.12 13.82 4.58
N LEU A 42 12.43 13.71 5.71
CA LEU A 42 13.06 13.85 7.04
C LEU A 42 14.15 12.79 7.25
N LEU A 43 13.88 11.54 6.88
CA LEU A 43 14.83 10.44 7.03
C LEU A 43 16.09 10.66 6.18
N VAL A 44 15.93 11.06 4.91
CA VAL A 44 17.05 11.38 4.01
C VAL A 44 17.86 12.56 4.55
N SER A 45 17.19 13.59 5.05
CA SER A 45 17.83 14.78 5.61
C SER A 45 18.65 14.46 6.85
N HIS A 46 18.17 13.54 7.69
CA HIS A 46 18.84 13.13 8.92
C HIS A 46 20.01 12.16 8.68
N LYS A 47 19.80 11.12 7.87
CA LYS A 47 20.81 10.06 7.63
C LYS A 47 21.85 10.44 6.57
N ARG A 48 21.55 11.42 5.71
CA ARG A 48 22.36 11.83 4.55
C ARG A 48 22.96 10.63 3.77
N PRO A 49 22.12 9.73 3.25
CA PRO A 49 22.59 8.59 2.47
C PRO A 49 23.32 9.04 1.20
N THR A 50 24.22 8.19 0.70
CA THR A 50 24.91 8.42 -0.58
C THR A 50 23.91 8.52 -1.73
N PHE A 51 24.19 9.36 -2.72
CA PHE A 51 23.35 9.50 -3.92
C PHE A 51 23.05 8.16 -4.62
N LEU A 52 24.02 7.24 -4.64
CA LEU A 52 23.83 5.90 -5.19
C LEU A 52 22.78 5.10 -4.41
N ALA A 53 22.84 5.11 -3.07
CA ALA A 53 21.87 4.42 -2.23
C ALA A 53 20.46 5.01 -2.38
N LEU A 54 20.35 6.35 -2.49
CA LEU A 54 19.08 7.02 -2.78
C LEU A 54 18.52 6.63 -4.14
N GLY A 55 19.36 6.67 -5.19
CA GLY A 55 18.96 6.31 -6.54
C GLY A 55 18.45 4.87 -6.63
N VAL A 56 19.17 3.93 -6.02
CA VAL A 56 18.76 2.51 -5.96
C VAL A 56 17.44 2.35 -5.19
N THR A 57 17.27 3.03 -4.05
CA THR A 57 16.04 2.96 -3.25
C THR A 57 14.83 3.48 -4.02
N ILE A 58 14.97 4.61 -4.71
CA ILE A 58 13.91 5.19 -5.55
C ILE A 58 13.56 4.24 -6.69
N LEU A 59 14.57 3.66 -7.36
CA LEU A 59 14.37 2.72 -8.46
C LEU A 59 13.60 1.47 -8.00
N ILE A 60 14.05 0.84 -6.91
CA ILE A 60 13.40 -0.35 -6.33
C ILE A 60 11.96 0.00 -5.89
N GLY A 61 11.78 1.13 -5.20
CA GLY A 61 10.47 1.59 -4.77
C GLY A 61 9.51 1.83 -5.95
N ALA A 62 9.99 2.41 -7.05
CA ALA A 62 9.19 2.62 -8.26
C ALA A 62 8.80 1.30 -8.93
N ILE A 63 9.74 0.34 -9.05
CA ILE A 63 9.47 -0.99 -9.61
C ILE A 63 8.46 -1.74 -8.75
N LEU A 64 8.64 -1.73 -7.42
CA LEU A 64 7.72 -2.38 -6.50
C LEU A 64 6.35 -1.72 -6.52
N GLY A 65 6.28 -0.38 -6.56
CA GLY A 65 5.03 0.35 -6.68
C GLY A 65 4.28 -0.02 -7.98
N TRP A 66 4.99 -0.04 -9.10
CA TRP A 66 4.44 -0.49 -10.39
C TRP A 66 3.96 -1.96 -10.36
N PHE A 67 4.76 -2.84 -9.75
CA PHE A 67 4.39 -4.24 -9.59
C PHE A 67 3.15 -4.42 -8.70
N GLN A 68 3.03 -3.64 -7.63
CA GLN A 68 1.84 -3.66 -6.77
C GLN A 68 0.60 -3.16 -7.51
N THR A 69 0.74 -2.18 -8.42
CA THR A 69 -0.41 -1.61 -9.16
C THR A 69 -0.89 -2.48 -10.32
N THR A 70 -0.03 -3.31 -10.92
CA THR A 70 -0.43 -4.24 -11.99
C THR A 70 -1.44 -5.32 -11.55
N GLY A 71 -1.53 -5.60 -10.24
CA GLY A 71 -2.53 -6.50 -9.66
C GLY A 71 -3.86 -5.86 -9.28
N LEU A 72 -3.99 -4.53 -9.41
CA LEU A 72 -5.17 -3.80 -8.95
C LEU A 72 -6.36 -4.04 -9.88
N LYS A 73 -7.43 -4.60 -9.33
CA LYS A 73 -8.74 -4.60 -9.99
C LYS A 73 -9.54 -3.43 -9.44
N ILE A 74 -9.61 -2.36 -10.24
CA ILE A 74 -10.42 -1.18 -9.94
C ILE A 74 -11.83 -1.48 -10.46
N HIS A 75 -12.80 -1.56 -9.55
CA HIS A 75 -14.21 -1.65 -9.91
C HIS A 75 -14.87 -0.31 -9.57
N VAL A 76 -15.32 0.41 -10.61
CA VAL A 76 -16.13 1.62 -10.43
C VAL A 76 -17.57 1.14 -10.23
N SER A 77 -18.03 1.15 -8.98
CA SER A 77 -19.39 0.73 -8.64
C SER A 77 -20.40 1.73 -9.23
N GLN A 78 -21.47 1.21 -9.85
CA GLN A 78 -22.59 2.01 -10.39
C GLN A 78 -23.43 2.67 -9.27
N LYS A 79 -23.15 2.35 -8.00
CA LYS A 79 -23.81 2.97 -6.84
C LYS A 79 -23.15 4.31 -6.50
N HIS A 80 -24.00 5.32 -6.35
CA HIS A 80 -23.62 6.68 -5.98
C HIS A 80 -23.60 6.82 -4.45
N ASP A 81 -22.59 7.51 -3.94
CA ASP A 81 -22.51 7.93 -2.54
C ASP A 81 -23.62 8.93 -2.18
N VAL A 82 -23.83 9.20 -0.88
CA VAL A 82 -24.78 10.20 -0.36
C VAL A 82 -24.58 11.59 -0.99
N ASN A 83 -23.36 11.86 -1.47
CA ASN A 83 -22.97 13.10 -2.16
C ASN A 83 -23.01 12.99 -3.70
N GLY A 84 -23.59 11.94 -4.29
CA GLY A 84 -23.70 11.76 -5.74
C GLY A 84 -22.39 11.40 -6.44
N LEU A 85 -21.36 10.97 -5.71
CA LEU A 85 -20.06 10.60 -6.28
C LEU A 85 -19.98 9.09 -6.51
N PRO A 86 -19.37 8.62 -7.62
CA PRO A 86 -19.20 7.19 -7.86
C PRO A 86 -18.29 6.57 -6.80
N ILE A 87 -18.69 5.41 -6.28
CA ILE A 87 -17.93 4.69 -5.26
C ILE A 87 -16.85 3.87 -5.97
N ILE A 88 -15.58 4.21 -5.70
CA ILE A 88 -14.43 3.49 -6.22
C ILE A 88 -14.12 2.35 -5.23
N GLU A 89 -14.28 1.12 -5.69
CA GLU A 89 -13.91 -0.08 -4.96
C GLU A 89 -12.62 -0.63 -5.54
N ILE A 90 -11.59 -0.76 -4.70
CA ILE A 90 -10.29 -1.31 -5.12
C ILE A 90 -10.12 -2.66 -4.47
N ARG A 91 -9.85 -3.68 -5.30
CA ARG A 91 -9.39 -4.98 -4.81
C ARG A 91 -7.90 -5.10 -5.12
N HIS A 92 -7.12 -5.22 -4.06
CA HIS A 92 -5.70 -5.50 -4.17
C HIS A 92 -5.49 -6.96 -4.57
N GLY A 93 -4.60 -7.17 -5.54
CA GLY A 93 -4.18 -8.49 -5.96
C GLY A 93 -3.11 -9.07 -5.02
N TRP A 94 -2.70 -10.31 -5.29
CA TRP A 94 -1.64 -10.99 -4.53
C TRP A 94 -0.28 -10.27 -4.67
N GLN A 95 -0.12 -9.46 -5.72
CA GLN A 95 1.04 -8.60 -5.97
C GLN A 95 1.26 -7.57 -4.86
N TYR A 96 0.20 -7.10 -4.20
CA TYR A 96 0.31 -6.18 -3.05
C TYR A 96 0.97 -6.87 -1.84
N LEU A 97 0.62 -8.13 -1.58
CA LEU A 97 1.21 -8.92 -0.50
C LEU A 97 2.68 -9.23 -0.76
N VAL A 98 3.03 -9.54 -2.01
CA VAL A 98 4.43 -9.75 -2.41
C VAL A 98 5.23 -8.47 -2.25
N GLY A 99 4.68 -7.32 -2.68
CA GLY A 99 5.31 -6.02 -2.43
C GLY A 99 5.53 -5.73 -0.95
N TRP A 100 4.59 -6.14 -0.10
CA TRP A 100 4.70 -5.97 1.35
C TRP A 100 5.83 -6.82 1.96
N ILE A 101 5.95 -8.09 1.56
CA ILE A 101 7.01 -9.02 2.03
C ILE A 101 8.41 -8.54 1.61
N VAL A 102 8.54 -7.86 0.47
CA VAL A 102 9.85 -7.37 0.01
C VAL A 102 10.29 -6.12 0.77
N ILE A 103 9.34 -5.35 1.31
CA ILE A 103 9.61 -4.09 2.03
C ILE A 103 9.84 -4.32 3.53
N PHE A 104 9.16 -5.31 4.13
CA PHE A 104 9.19 -5.62 5.57
C PHE A 104 10.00 -6.89 5.88
#